data_AF-A0A9X7G0G7-F1
#
_entry.id   AF-A0A9X7G0G7-F1
#
_cell.length_a   1.000
_cell.length_b   1.000
_cell.length_c   1.000
_cell.angle_alpha   90.00
_cell.angle_beta   90.00
_cell.angle_gamma   90.00
#
_symmetry.space_group_name_H-M   'P 1'
#
loop_
_entity.id
_entity.type
_entity.pdbx_description
1 polymer ?
#
loop_
_entity_poly.entity_id
_entity_poly.type
_entity_poly.pdbx_seq_one_letter_code
_entity_poly.pdbx_strand_id
1 'polypeptide(L)'
;LLLLPAHEDEHLTHTLEDIAMKQDPMLQKAIHKWENMSQSSSFRLAYEAREKVLFDEQAKLAHAREIGIEEGMEKGKVAEREQLIRGMHKNGMDIEDIAKFTNMELSEIRLILDK
;
A
#
# COMPACT_ATOMS: atom_id res chain seq x y z
N LEU A 1 17.80 -32.08 31.46
CA LEU A 1 17.89 -30.61 31.39
C LEU A 1 16.47 -30.06 31.28
N LEU A 2 15.95 -29.51 32.37
CA LEU A 2 14.63 -28.87 32.39
C LEU A 2 14.78 -27.44 31.86
N LEU A 3 14.42 -27.24 30.59
CA LEU A 3 14.07 -25.92 30.06
C LEU A 3 12.69 -25.60 30.62
N LEU A 4 12.62 -24.98 31.79
CA LEU A 4 11.38 -24.36 32.23
C LEU A 4 11.22 -23.05 31.45
N PRO A 5 10.09 -22.84 30.75
CA PRO A 5 9.83 -21.59 30.05
C PRO A 5 9.60 -20.52 31.12
N ALA A 6 10.63 -19.70 31.41
CA ALA A 6 10.53 -18.60 32.36
C ALA A 6 9.38 -17.62 32.04
N HIS A 7 8.79 -17.70 30.85
CA HIS A 7 7.61 -16.95 30.41
C HIS A 7 6.32 -17.28 31.20
N GLU A 8 6.16 -18.49 31.76
CA GLU A 8 4.88 -18.93 32.33
C GLU A 8 4.72 -18.59 33.83
N ASP A 9 5.78 -18.16 34.52
CA ASP A 9 5.76 -17.81 35.93
C ASP A 9 6.09 -16.32 36.12
N GLU A 10 5.03 -15.52 36.23
CA GLU A 10 5.08 -14.05 36.38
C GLU A 10 5.84 -13.60 37.64
N HIS A 11 5.87 -14.44 38.68
CA HIS A 11 6.63 -14.14 39.90
C HIS A 11 8.13 -14.38 39.68
N LEU A 12 8.48 -15.44 38.95
CA LEU A 12 9.87 -15.73 38.59
C LEU A 12 10.44 -14.69 37.61
N THR A 13 9.67 -14.24 36.62
CA THR A 13 10.11 -13.15 35.73
C THR A 13 10.34 -11.87 36.51
N HIS A 14 9.39 -11.47 37.36
CA HIS A 14 9.50 -10.23 38.11
C HIS A 14 10.69 -10.23 39.08
N THR A 15 10.94 -11.37 39.75
CA THR A 15 12.11 -11.52 40.63
C THR A 15 13.44 -11.49 39.87
N LEU A 16 13.51 -12.08 38.67
CA LEU A 16 14.72 -12.03 37.84
C LEU A 16 14.96 -10.64 37.25
N GLU A 17 13.91 -9.93 36.83
CA GLU A 17 13.98 -8.54 36.39
C GLU A 17 14.48 -7.64 37.51
N ASP A 18 13.96 -7.78 38.72
CA ASP A 18 14.41 -7.05 39.90
C ASP A 18 15.89 -7.27 40.21
N ILE A 19 16.36 -8.51 40.09
CA ILE A 19 17.77 -8.87 40.31
C ILE A 19 18.64 -8.23 39.21
N ALA A 20 18.24 -8.34 37.94
CA ALA A 20 18.96 -7.78 36.81
C ALA A 20 19.05 -6.24 36.88
N MET A 21 17.94 -5.57 37.24
CA MET A 21 17.91 -4.11 37.41
C MET A 21 18.79 -3.62 38.57
N LYS A 22 18.92 -4.41 39.65
CA LYS A 22 19.80 -4.08 40.78
C LYS A 22 21.28 -4.31 40.48
N GLN A 23 21.60 -5.29 39.64
CA GLN A 23 22.98 -5.68 39.34
C GLN A 23 23.60 -4.89 38.19
N ASP A 24 22.79 -4.41 37.23
CA ASP A 24 23.29 -3.68 36.06
C ASP A 24 22.83 -2.20 36.06
N PRO A 25 23.72 -1.26 36.45
CA PRO A 25 23.44 0.17 36.43
C PRO A 25 23.16 0.73 35.03
N MET A 26 23.71 0.12 33.97
CA MET A 26 23.45 0.52 32.58
C MET A 26 22.04 0.14 32.16
N LEU A 27 21.59 -1.07 32.52
CA LEU A 27 20.22 -1.53 32.30
C LEU A 27 19.22 -0.64 33.05
N GLN A 28 19.47 -0.37 34.34
CA GLN A 28 18.63 0.52 35.15
C GLN A 28 18.52 1.93 34.55
N LYS A 29 19.64 2.49 34.08
CA LYS A 29 19.68 3.81 33.43
C LYS A 29 18.93 3.83 32.09
N ALA A 30 19.00 2.73 31.32
CA ALA A 30 18.27 2.59 30.07
C ALA A 30 16.75 2.53 30.31
N ILE A 31 16.29 1.73 31.27
CA ILE A 31 14.88 1.61 31.63
C ILE A 31 14.32 2.94 32.16
N HIS A 32 15.01 3.60 33.10
CA HIS A 32 14.57 4.90 33.60
C HIS A 32 14.51 5.96 32.50
N LYS A 33 15.49 5.98 31.60
CA LYS A 33 15.47 6.92 30.47
C LYS A 33 14.32 6.62 29.52
N TRP A 34 14.05 5.35 29.25
CA TRP A 34 12.94 4.91 28.42
C TRP A 34 11.59 5.29 29.04
N GLU A 35 11.41 5.04 30.34
CA GLU A 35 10.19 5.36 31.08
C GLU A 35 9.96 6.88 31.19
N ASN A 36 11.01 7.66 31.47
CA ASN A 36 10.92 9.11 31.46
C ASN A 36 10.57 9.67 30.07
N MET A 37 11.10 9.07 29.00
CA MET A 37 10.77 9.48 27.63
C MET A 37 9.35 9.08 27.25
N SER A 38 8.91 7.86 27.58
CA SER A 38 7.59 7.32 27.24
C SER A 38 6.45 7.99 28.02
N GLN A 39 6.72 8.48 29.22
CA GLN A 39 5.80 9.28 30.02
C GLN A 39 5.73 10.75 29.57
N SER A 40 6.71 11.25 28.80
CA SER A 40 6.67 12.63 28.31
C SER A 40 5.66 12.76 27.16
N SER A 41 4.65 13.61 27.36
CA SER A 41 3.64 13.93 26.34
C SER A 41 4.28 14.38 25.01
N SER A 42 5.42 15.06 25.07
CA SER A 42 6.19 15.49 23.89
C SER A 42 6.72 14.35 23.04
N PHE A 43 7.18 13.24 23.65
CA PHE A 43 7.72 12.11 22.89
C PHE A 43 6.61 11.34 22.18
N ARG A 44 5.47 11.16 22.86
CA ARG A 44 4.27 10.56 22.28
C ARG A 44 3.78 11.37 21.07
N LEU A 45 3.67 12.69 21.23
CA LEU A 45 3.25 13.58 20.15
C LEU A 45 4.20 13.55 18.95
N ALA A 46 5.52 13.54 19.19
CA ALA A 46 6.52 13.44 18.13
C ALA A 46 6.45 12.09 17.40
N TYR A 47 6.19 11.01 18.12
CA TYR A 47 6.01 9.68 17.56
C TYR A 47 4.74 9.61 16.70
N GLU A 48 3.60 10.05 17.23
CA GLU A 48 2.31 10.10 16.52
C GLU A 48 2.41 10.97 15.25
N ALA A 49 3.08 12.11 15.32
CA ALA A 49 3.31 12.97 14.17
C ALA A 49 4.12 12.27 13.08
N ARG A 50 5.19 11.55 13.46
CA ARG A 50 6.00 10.77 12.51
C ARG A 50 5.21 9.63 11.90
N GLU A 51 4.47 8.88 12.72
CA GLU A 51 3.63 7.79 12.29
C GLU A 51 2.56 8.28 11.29
N LYS A 52 1.93 9.42 11.58
CA LYS A 52 0.99 10.08 10.67
C LYS A 52 1.62 10.40 9.32
N VAL A 53 2.84 10.95 9.28
CA VAL A 53 3.54 11.26 8.02
C VAL A 53 3.76 9.98 7.20
N LEU A 54 4.21 8.90 7.84
CA LEU A 54 4.42 7.63 7.15
C LEU A 54 3.12 7.05 6.59
N PHE A 55 2.02 7.12 7.35
CA PHE A 55 0.71 6.69 6.87
C PHE A 55 0.20 7.57 5.73
N ASP A 56 0.34 8.89 5.83
CA ASP A 56 -0.04 9.83 4.77
C ASP A 56 0.76 9.54 3.48
N GLU A 57 2.05 9.23 3.57
CA GLU A 57 2.88 8.83 2.43
C GLU A 57 2.44 7.49 1.81
N GLN A 58 2.19 6.47 2.64
CA GLN A 58 1.71 5.17 2.18
C GLN A 58 0.33 5.29 1.50
N ALA A 59 -0.57 6.08 2.08
CA ALA A 59 -1.89 6.32 1.51
C ALA A 59 -1.81 7.02 0.15
N LYS A 60 -0.93 8.03 0.01
CA LYS A 60 -0.68 8.69 -1.28
C LYS A 60 -0.18 7.72 -2.34
N LEU A 61 0.76 6.85 -1.98
CA LEU A 61 1.30 5.85 -2.91
C LEU A 61 0.24 4.81 -3.32
N ALA A 62 -0.56 4.33 -2.37
CA ALA A 62 -1.65 3.39 -2.65
C ALA A 62 -2.67 4.02 -3.59
N HIS A 63 -3.09 5.25 -3.32
CA HIS A 63 -4.04 5.98 -4.16
C HIS A 63 -3.51 6.25 -5.56
N ALA A 64 -2.24 6.68 -5.69
CA ALA A 64 -1.61 6.88 -6.99
C ALA A 64 -1.53 5.59 -7.81
N ARG A 65 -1.27 4.45 -7.15
CA ARG A 65 -1.25 3.14 -7.80
C ARG A 65 -2.65 2.72 -8.29
N GLU A 66 -3.67 2.95 -7.47
CA GLU A 66 -5.07 2.64 -7.82
C GLU A 66 -5.51 3.45 -9.04
N ILE A 67 -5.33 4.77 -9.02
CA ILE A 67 -5.63 5.64 -10.17
C ILE A 67 -4.84 5.20 -11.40
N GLY A 68 -3.54 4.90 -11.24
CA GLY A 68 -2.71 4.45 -12.36
C GLY A 68 -3.19 3.14 -12.99
N ILE A 69 -3.71 2.21 -12.19
CA ILE A 69 -4.30 0.96 -12.69
C ILE A 69 -5.63 1.23 -13.40
N GLU A 70 -6.50 2.04 -12.81
CA GLU A 70 -7.79 2.40 -13.40
C GLU A 70 -7.61 3.11 -14.75
N GLU A 71 -6.77 4.16 -14.80
CA GLU A 71 -6.43 4.84 -16.04
C GLU A 71 -5.79 3.89 -17.06
N GLY A 72 -4.91 2.99 -16.60
CA GLY A 72 -4.25 1.99 -17.44
C GLY A 72 -5.25 1.02 -18.07
N MET A 73 -6.22 0.56 -17.29
CA MET A 73 -7.31 -0.29 -17.79
C MET A 73 -8.18 0.43 -18.81
N GLU A 74 -8.60 1.66 -18.53
CA GLU A 74 -9.45 2.43 -19.45
C GLU A 74 -8.70 2.74 -20.76
N LYS A 75 -7.45 3.20 -20.67
CA LYS A 75 -6.59 3.41 -21.85
C LYS A 75 -6.38 2.10 -22.63
N GLY A 76 -6.20 0.99 -21.93
CA GLY A 76 -6.06 -0.34 -22.53
C GLY A 76 -7.29 -0.78 -23.32
N LYS A 77 -8.48 -0.64 -22.74
CA LYS A 77 -9.76 -0.96 -23.41
C LYS A 77 -9.98 -0.12 -24.67
N VAL A 78 -9.66 1.18 -24.61
CA VAL A 78 -9.76 2.06 -25.77
C VAL A 78 -8.77 1.64 -26.85
N ALA A 79 -7.51 1.40 -26.49
CA ALA A 79 -6.48 0.97 -27.44
C ALA A 79 -6.80 -0.37 -28.09
N GLU A 80 -7.28 -1.34 -27.32
CA GLU A 80 -7.73 -2.65 -27.84
C GLU A 80 -8.88 -2.49 -28.84
N ARG A 81 -9.87 -1.64 -28.51
CA ARG A 81 -11.00 -1.35 -29.40
C ARG A 81 -10.56 -0.65 -30.69
N GLU A 82 -9.66 0.33 -30.60
CA GLU A 82 -9.10 1.00 -31.79
C GLU A 82 -8.32 0.01 -32.67
N GLN A 83 -7.51 -0.87 -32.07
CA GLN A 83 -6.77 -1.91 -32.80
C GLN A 83 -7.69 -2.91 -33.48
N LEU A 84 -8.77 -3.34 -32.80
CA LEU A 84 -9.77 -4.23 -33.36
C LEU A 84 -10.42 -3.61 -34.60
N ILE A 85 -10.89 -2.36 -34.50
CA ILE A 85 -11.54 -1.64 -35.61
C ILE A 85 -10.59 -1.51 -36.81
N ARG A 86 -9.35 -1.08 -36.57
CA ARG A 86 -8.33 -0.98 -37.62
C ARG A 86 -8.02 -2.33 -38.25
N GLY A 87 -7.98 -3.40 -37.45
CA GLY A 87 -7.80 -4.77 -37.92
C GLY A 87 -8.94 -5.25 -38.81
N MET A 88 -10.20 -5.04 -38.39
CA MET A 88 -11.38 -5.40 -39.17
C MET A 88 -11.42 -4.65 -40.51
N HIS A 89 -11.17 -3.34 -40.49
CA HIS A 89 -11.13 -2.52 -41.69
C HIS A 89 -10.01 -2.94 -42.65
N LYS A 90 -8.80 -3.21 -42.12
CA LYS A 90 -7.67 -3.70 -42.91
C LYS A 90 -7.94 -5.06 -43.58
N ASN A 91 -8.80 -5.88 -42.98
CA ASN A 91 -9.23 -7.16 -43.54
C ASN A 91 -10.40 -7.02 -44.54
N GLY A 92 -10.77 -5.80 -44.92
CA GLY A 92 -11.76 -5.52 -45.96
C GLY A 92 -13.21 -5.51 -45.48
N MET A 93 -13.45 -5.45 -44.16
CA MET A 93 -14.80 -5.26 -43.63
C MET A 93 -15.25 -3.81 -43.80
N ASP A 94 -16.48 -3.62 -44.29
CA ASP A 94 -17.06 -2.29 -44.44
C ASP A 94 -17.36 -1.63 -43.08
N ILE A 95 -17.29 -0.31 -43.04
CA ILE A 95 -17.51 0.50 -41.83
C ILE A 95 -18.91 0.23 -41.23
N GLU A 96 -19.92 -0.03 -42.05
CA GLU A 96 -21.29 -0.33 -41.61
C GLU A 96 -21.39 -1.67 -40.88
N ASP A 97 -20.62 -2.66 -41.31
CA ASP A 97 -20.59 -3.97 -40.66
C ASP A 97 -19.73 -3.91 -39.39
N ILE A 98 -18.62 -3.17 -39.40
CA ILE A 98 -17.82 -2.93 -38.19
C ILE A 98 -18.68 -2.26 -37.12
N ALA A 99 -19.50 -1.28 -37.48
CA ALA A 99 -20.45 -0.61 -36.57
C ALA A 99 -21.42 -1.60 -35.93
N LYS A 100 -21.99 -2.51 -36.72
CA LYS A 100 -22.89 -3.55 -36.21
C LYS A 100 -22.19 -4.53 -35.27
N PHE A 101 -20.98 -4.99 -35.62
CA PHE A 101 -20.25 -5.98 -34.81
C PHE A 101 -19.66 -5.40 -33.52
N THR A 102 -19.25 -4.13 -33.54
CA THR A 102 -18.67 -3.46 -32.38
C THR A 102 -19.70 -2.69 -31.54
N ASN A 103 -20.93 -2.58 -32.06
CA ASN A 103 -22.03 -1.79 -31.52
C ASN A 103 -21.62 -0.33 -31.24
N MET A 104 -21.03 0.30 -32.27
CA MET A 104 -20.50 1.65 -32.24
C MET A 104 -21.11 2.50 -33.35
N GLU A 105 -21.10 3.81 -33.15
CA GLU A 105 -21.59 4.75 -34.16
C GLU A 105 -20.59 4.85 -35.34
N LEU A 106 -21.12 5.06 -36.55
CA LEU A 106 -20.29 5.21 -37.75
C LEU A 106 -19.31 6.39 -37.62
N SER A 107 -19.70 7.46 -36.92
CA SER A 107 -18.86 8.62 -36.64
C SER A 107 -17.66 8.27 -35.77
N GLU A 108 -17.84 7.42 -34.76
CA GLU A 108 -16.76 6.98 -33.86
C GLU A 108 -15.76 6.09 -34.60
N ILE A 109 -16.25 5.17 -35.44
CA ILE A 109 -15.38 4.32 -36.26
C ILE A 109 -14.58 5.16 -37.25
N ARG A 110 -15.20 6.14 -37.91
CA ARG A 110 -14.48 7.06 -38.81
C ARG A 110 -13.40 7.84 -38.07
N LEU A 111 -13.71 8.39 -36.89
CA LEU A 111 -12.72 9.10 -36.07
C LEU A 111 -11.51 8.22 -35.71
N ILE A 112 -11.75 6.94 -35.43
CA ILE A 112 -10.69 5.97 -35.12
C ILE A 112 -9.86 5.63 -36.36
N LEU A 113 -10.48 5.52 -37.54
CA LEU A 113 -9.78 5.21 -38.79
C LEU A 113 -9.04 6.42 -39.39
N ASP A 114 -9.51 7.64 -39.13
CA ASP A 114 -8.92 8.90 -39.61
C ASP A 114 -7.72 9.37 -38.79
N LYS A 115 -7.54 8.84 -37.57
CA LYS A 115 -6.31 8.99 -36.76
C LYS A 115 -5.15 8.20 -37.36
#